data_AF-A0A6J4BUU8-F1
#
_entry.id   AF-A0A6J4BUU8-F1
#
_cell.length_a   1.000
_cell.length_b   1.000
_cell.length_c   1.000
_cell.angle_alpha   90.00
_cell.angle_beta   90.00
_cell.angle_gamma   90.00
#
_symmetry.space_group_name_H-M   'P 1'
#
loop_
_entity.id
_entity.type
_entity.pdbx_description
1 polymer ?
#
loop_
_entity_poly.entity_id
_entity_poly.type
_entity_poly.pdbx_seq_one_letter_code
_entity_poly.pdbx_strand_id
1 'polypeptide(L)'
;MLGVRLDSDLEERLAAVARTQGRSKSDIAREAVRRYVERHDEAFLAEAKRQSLRAEARVRTSDDWEWADLAAAEDLLTDLPKKHAAE
;
A
#
# COMPACT_ATOMS: atom_id res chain seq x y z
N MET A 1 -14.28 -15.41 -13.92
CA MET A 1 -15.24 -16.34 -13.30
C MET A 1 -14.41 -17.42 -12.61
N LEU A 2 -14.54 -17.59 -11.30
CA LEU A 2 -13.76 -18.55 -10.51
C LEU A 2 -14.58 -19.83 -10.32
N GLY A 3 -14.08 -20.97 -10.80
CA GLY A 3 -14.68 -22.29 -10.53
C GLY A 3 -14.02 -22.93 -9.32
N VAL A 4 -14.73 -23.02 -8.19
CA VAL A 4 -14.23 -23.63 -6.95
C VAL A 4 -14.93 -24.96 -6.74
N ARG A 5 -14.16 -26.02 -6.47
CA ARG A 5 -14.72 -27.30 -6.02
C ARG A 5 -14.84 -27.28 -4.50
N LEU A 6 -15.99 -27.67 -4.01
CA LEU A 6 -16.25 -27.85 -2.58
C LEU A 6 -16.29 -29.34 -2.28
N ASP A 7 -15.86 -29.73 -1.09
CA ASP A 7 -16.18 -31.05 -0.56
C ASP A 7 -17.69 -31.21 -0.36
N SER A 8 -18.16 -32.46 -0.34
CA SER A 8 -19.58 -32.79 -0.27
C SER A 8 -20.25 -32.19 0.97
N ASP A 9 -19.60 -32.26 2.13
CA ASP A 9 -20.12 -31.73 3.39
C ASP A 9 -20.29 -30.20 3.35
N LEU A 10 -19.30 -29.49 2.80
CA LEU A 10 -19.38 -28.04 2.62
C LEU A 10 -20.45 -27.65 1.59
N GLU A 11 -20.57 -28.39 0.49
CA GLU A 11 -21.62 -28.14 -0.49
C GLU A 11 -23.03 -28.33 0.11
N GLU A 12 -23.24 -29.39 0.89
CA GLU A 12 -24.52 -29.65 1.56
C GLU A 12 -24.88 -28.57 2.56
N ARG A 13 -23.92 -28.14 3.38
CA ARG A 13 -24.12 -27.01 4.32
C ARG A 13 -24.44 -25.72 3.58
N LEU A 14 -23.71 -25.40 2.51
CA LEU A 14 -23.98 -24.23 1.69
C LEU A 14 -25.39 -24.29 1.07
N ALA A 15 -25.80 -25.46 0.59
CA ALA A 15 -27.14 -25.69 0.06
C ALA A 15 -28.23 -25.49 1.13
N ALA A 16 -28.01 -25.96 2.36
CA ALA A 16 -28.93 -25.76 3.46
C ALA A 16 -29.11 -24.28 3.79
N VAL A 17 -28.01 -23.53 3.93
CA VAL A 17 -28.04 -22.09 4.21
C VAL A 17 -28.75 -21.33 3.07
N ALA A 18 -28.45 -21.68 1.82
CA ALA A 18 -29.10 -21.09 0.64
C ALA A 18 -30.62 -21.27 0.67
N ARG A 19 -31.10 -22.49 0.97
CA ARG A 19 -32.52 -22.78 1.12
C ARG A 19 -33.16 -21.97 2.25
N THR A 20 -32.54 -21.93 3.43
CA THR A 20 -33.08 -21.20 4.58
C THR A 20 -33.18 -19.69 4.33
N GLN A 21 -32.25 -19.12 3.55
CA GLN A 21 -32.24 -17.68 3.27
C GLN A 21 -33.00 -17.29 1.98
N GLY A 22 -33.48 -18.27 1.19
CA GLY A 22 -34.09 -17.99 -0.12
C GLY A 22 -33.12 -17.39 -1.14
N ARG A 23 -31.82 -17.71 -1.04
CA ARG A 23 -30.76 -17.18 -1.90
C ARG A 23 -30.09 -18.29 -2.71
N SER A 24 -29.44 -17.95 -3.83
CA SER A 24 -28.67 -18.94 -4.58
C SER A 24 -27.37 -19.31 -3.86
N LYS A 25 -26.89 -20.55 -4.04
CA LYS A 25 -25.58 -20.99 -3.51
C LYS A 25 -24.44 -20.07 -3.97
N SER A 26 -24.48 -19.65 -5.24
CA SER A 26 -23.49 -18.76 -5.84
C SER A 26 -23.46 -17.39 -5.19
N ASP A 27 -24.61 -16.84 -4.80
CA ASP A 27 -24.67 -15.53 -4.14
C ASP A 27 -24.11 -15.58 -2.72
N ILE A 28 -24.40 -16.66 -1.99
CA ILE A 28 -23.83 -16.89 -0.65
C ILE A 28 -22.32 -17.12 -0.75
N ALA A 29 -21.86 -17.92 -1.71
CA ALA A 29 -20.44 -18.16 -1.90
C ALA A 29 -19.68 -16.87 -2.26
N ARG A 30 -20.22 -16.07 -3.18
CA ARG A 30 -19.64 -14.77 -3.55
C ARG A 30 -19.57 -13.82 -2.36
N GLU A 31 -20.62 -13.78 -1.53
CA GLU A 31 -20.64 -12.99 -0.30
C GLU A 31 -19.59 -13.44 0.71
N ALA A 32 -19.48 -14.75 0.93
CA ALA A 32 -18.51 -15.31 1.86
C ALA A 32 -17.07 -14.99 1.44
N VAL A 33 -16.76 -15.13 0.15
CA VAL A 33 -15.45 -14.76 -0.41
C VAL A 33 -15.19 -13.27 -0.24
N ARG A 34 -16.16 -12.41 -0.58
CA ARG A 34 -16.04 -10.96 -0.39
C ARG A 34 -15.69 -10.61 1.06
N ARG A 35 -16.48 -11.10 2.02
CA ARG A 35 -16.26 -10.83 3.45
C ARG A 35 -14.93 -11.38 3.96
N TYR A 36 -14.49 -12.51 3.43
CA TYR A 36 -13.19 -13.08 3.77
C TYR A 36 -12.07 -12.14 3.29
N VAL A 37 -12.11 -11.73 2.02
CA VAL A 37 -11.13 -10.80 1.46
C VAL A 37 -11.13 -9.48 2.23
N GLU A 38 -12.29 -8.84 2.44
CA GLU A 38 -12.40 -7.59 3.19
C GLU A 38 -11.78 -7.69 4.59
N ARG A 39 -12.11 -8.75 5.34
CA ARG A 39 -11.53 -9.00 6.67
C ARG A 39 -10.02 -9.14 6.65
N HIS A 40 -9.47 -9.76 5.61
CA HIS A 40 -8.04 -10.04 5.52
C HIS A 40 -7.25 -8.90 4.86
N ASP A 41 -7.87 -8.05 4.05
CA ASP A 41 -7.28 -6.84 3.48
C ASP A 41 -7.14 -5.71 4.50
N GLU A 42 -8.00 -5.61 5.52
CA GLU A 42 -7.92 -4.55 6.53
C GLU A 42 -6.57 -4.50 7.25
N ALA A 43 -5.99 -5.65 7.59
CA ALA A 43 -4.67 -5.74 8.23
C ALA A 43 -3.54 -5.39 7.26
N PHE A 44 -3.65 -5.82 6.00
CA PHE A 44 -2.67 -5.54 4.95
C PHE A 44 -2.63 -4.06 4.58
N LEU A 45 -3.81 -3.44 4.41
CA LEU A 45 -3.96 -2.02 4.10
C LEU A 45 -3.49 -1.14 5.27
N ALA A 46 -3.73 -1.55 6.52
CA ALA A 46 -3.24 -0.83 7.69
C ALA A 46 -1.70 -0.85 7.77
N GLU A 47 -1.05 -1.96 7.44
CA GLU A 47 0.42 -2.04 7.36
C GLU A 47 0.96 -1.22 6.19
N ALA A 48 0.37 -1.33 5.00
CA ALA A 48 0.77 -0.54 3.83
C ALA A 48 0.68 0.97 4.11
N LYS A 49 -0.40 1.42 4.76
CA LYS A 49 -0.56 2.82 5.20
C LYS A 49 0.49 3.24 6.22
N ARG A 50 0.80 2.38 7.21
CA ARG A 50 1.88 2.63 8.19
C ARG A 50 3.25 2.73 7.52
N GLN A 51 3.52 1.92 6.51
CA GLN A 51 4.78 1.97 5.76
C GLN A 51 4.88 3.24 4.90
N SER A 52 3.81 3.64 4.21
CA SER A 52 3.78 4.91 3.44
C SER A 52 4.07 6.11 4.34
N LEU A 53 3.37 6.21 5.48
CA LEU A 53 3.59 7.30 6.44
C LEU A 53 5.03 7.32 7.00
N ARG A 54 5.64 6.14 7.22
CA ARG A 54 7.05 6.03 7.64
C ARG A 54 8.02 6.44 6.54
N ALA A 55 7.73 6.12 5.27
CA ALA A 55 8.54 6.52 4.13
C ALA A 55 8.47 8.03 3.93
N GLU A 56 7.27 8.62 3.97
CA GLU A 56 7.03 10.07 3.90
C GLU A 56 7.73 10.83 5.04
N ALA A 57 7.74 10.27 6.26
CA ALA A 57 8.45 10.86 7.39
C ALA A 57 9.98 10.86 7.21
N ARG A 58 10.55 9.82 6.60
CA ARG A 58 12.00 9.75 6.33
C ARG A 58 12.45 10.70 5.23
N VAL A 59 11.65 10.82 4.16
CA VAL A 59 11.95 11.75 3.05
C VAL A 59 12.02 13.19 3.56
N ARG A 60 11.06 13.60 4.39
CA ARG A 60 11.04 14.95 4.97
C ARG A 60 12.17 15.24 5.97
N THR A 61 12.74 14.22 6.61
CA THR A 61 13.92 14.41 7.47
C THR A 61 15.24 14.43 6.69
N SER A 62 15.30 13.77 5.52
CA SER A 62 16.55 13.63 4.75
C SER A 62 16.79 14.78 3.78
N ASP A 63 15.76 15.33 3.14
CA ASP A 63 15.95 16.36 2.10
C ASP A 63 16.00 17.78 2.67
N ASP A 64 15.37 18.07 3.81
CA ASP A 64 15.29 19.46 4.30
C ASP A 64 16.64 19.99 4.83
N TRP A 65 17.60 19.12 5.18
CA TRP A 65 18.88 19.53 5.79
C TRP A 65 20.06 19.54 4.80
N GLU A 66 20.04 18.73 3.74
CA GLU A 66 21.16 18.69 2.78
C GLU A 66 21.07 19.76 1.68
N TRP A 67 19.87 20.14 1.24
CA TRP A 67 19.71 21.15 0.19
C TRP A 67 19.97 22.58 0.67
N ALA A 68 19.63 22.88 1.93
CA ALA A 68 19.89 24.20 2.52
C ALA A 68 21.40 24.47 2.71
N ASP A 69 22.16 23.45 3.10
CA ASP A 69 23.62 23.56 3.31
C ASP A 69 24.39 23.62 1.98
N LEU A 70 23.93 22.91 0.94
CA LEU A 70 24.54 22.99 -0.41
C LEU A 70 24.27 24.33 -1.10
N ALA A 71 23.06 24.89 -0.96
CA ALA A 71 22.73 26.21 -1.51
C ALA A 71 23.57 27.33 -0.88
N ALA A 72 23.86 27.23 0.43
CA ALA A 72 24.74 28.17 1.13
C ALA A 72 26.21 28.06 0.69
N ALA A 73 26.66 26.88 0.28
CA ALA A 73 28.02 26.65 -0.22
C ALA A 73 28.24 27.15 -1.66
N GLU A 74 27.19 27.10 -2.49
CA GLU A 74 27.25 27.56 -3.90
C GLU A 74 27.39 29.09 -4.02
N ASP A 75 26.76 29.83 -3.10
CA ASP A 75 26.86 31.29 -3.05
C ASP A 75 28.28 31.76 -2.67
N LEU A 76 28.98 31.01 -1.81
CA LEU A 76 30.37 31.28 -1.42
C LEU A 76 31.39 31.01 -2.54
N LEU A 77 31.06 30.08 -3.45
CA LEU A 77 31.92 29.68 -4.56
C LEU A 77 31.81 30.64 -5.75
N THR A 78 30.68 31.37 -5.83
CA THR A 78 30.40 32.34 -6.90
C THR A 78 31.10 33.69 -6.68
N ASP A 79 31.54 33.99 -5.46
CA ASP A 79 32.22 35.25 -5.09
C ASP A 79 33.75 35.14 -5.05
N LEU A 80 34.33 34.05 -5.56
CA LEU A 80 35.79 33.90 -5.67
C LEU A 80 36.31 34.72 -6.87
N PRO A 81 37.15 35.76 -6.66
CA PRO A 81 37.72 36.52 -7.77
C PRO A 81 38.66 35.62 -8.58
N LYS A 82 38.39 35.49 -9.89
CA LYS A 82 39.24 34.78 -10.85
C LYS A 82 40.62 35.45 -10.91
N LYS A 83 41.57 34.94 -10.13
CA LYS A 83 42.96 35.40 -10.21
C LYS A 83 43.62 34.75 -11.42
N HIS A 84 44.05 35.60 -12.33
CA HIS A 84 44.78 35.32 -13.56
C HIS A 84 45.89 34.27 -13.35
N ALA A 85 45.92 33.27 -14.24
CA ALA A 85 47.14 32.56 -14.59
C ALA A 85 47.40 32.82 -16.07
N ALA A 86 48.04 33.95 -16.34
CA ALA A 86 48.83 34.17 -17.53
C ALA A 86 50.29 33.99 -17.11
N GLU A 87 50.94 32.95 -17.61
CA GLU A 87 52.34 32.95 -18.07
C GLU A 87 52.60 31.69 -18.89
#